data_AF-A0A3B9QLP2-F1
#
_entry.id   AF-A0A3B9QLP2-F1
#
_cell.length_a   1.000
_cell.length_b   1.000
_cell.length_c   1.000
_cell.angle_alpha   90.00
_cell.angle_beta   90.00
_cell.angle_gamma   90.00
#
_symmetry.space_group_name_H-M   'P 1'
#
loop_
_entity.id
_entity.type
_entity.pdbx_description
1 polymer ?
#
loop_
_entity_poly.entity_id
_entity_poly.type
_entity_poly.pdbx_seq_one_letter_code
_entity_poly.pdbx_strand_id
1 'polypeptide(L)'
;MRICERIQEADWQKEKHVPVIECPDRVEPDKWVQVKVSLGKAIAHPNTTEHHIRWIAAYFSPDDGKFTYDLGKFEFNAHGEAVAGPNQGPVYTHHEVTFSFKTSKPGILHALAYCNIHGLWEAQKRVELE
;
A
#
# COMPACT_ATOMS: atom_id res chain seq x y z
N MET A 1 -0.87 -16.64 -18.94
CA MET A 1 -1.48 -15.66 -18.01
C MET A 1 -0.36 -15.01 -17.23
N ARG A 2 -0.28 -13.69 -17.27
CA ARG A 2 0.75 -12.91 -16.58
C ARG A 2 0.22 -12.45 -15.23
N ILE A 3 1.10 -12.26 -14.25
CA ILE A 3 0.67 -11.83 -12.90
C ILE A 3 -0.06 -10.49 -12.90
N CYS A 4 0.36 -9.55 -13.76
CA CYS A 4 -0.27 -8.24 -13.90
C CYS A 4 -1.75 -8.32 -14.34
N GLU A 5 -2.15 -9.40 -15.01
CA GLU A 5 -3.56 -9.62 -15.40
C GLU A 5 -4.45 -10.01 -14.20
N ARG A 6 -3.86 -10.18 -13.01
CA ARG A 6 -4.52 -10.57 -11.76
C ARG A 6 -4.32 -9.56 -10.63
N ILE A 7 -3.73 -8.41 -10.93
CA ILE A 7 -3.69 -7.27 -10.02
C ILE A 7 -4.93 -6.43 -10.31
N GLN A 8 -5.68 -6.10 -9.25
CA GLN A 8 -6.99 -5.43 -9.37
C GLN A 8 -6.87 -3.93 -9.11
N GLU A 9 -7.68 -3.16 -9.83
CA GLU A 9 -7.84 -1.71 -9.67
C GLU A 9 -9.33 -1.40 -9.56
N ALA A 10 -9.70 -0.43 -8.70
CA ALA A 10 -11.07 0.04 -8.56
C ALA A 10 -11.13 1.43 -7.91
N ASP A 11 -12.34 1.98 -7.78
CA ASP A 11 -12.61 3.18 -7.00
C ASP A 11 -12.55 2.86 -5.50
N TRP A 12 -11.55 3.41 -4.80
CA TRP A 12 -11.34 3.20 -3.36
C TRP A 12 -12.53 3.64 -2.49
N GLN A 13 -13.40 4.52 -2.99
CA GLN A 13 -14.61 4.92 -2.28
C GLN A 13 -15.65 3.81 -2.22
N LYS A 14 -15.57 2.85 -3.16
CA LYS A 14 -16.52 1.73 -3.31
C LYS A 14 -15.88 0.37 -3.04
N GLU A 15 -14.55 0.29 -3.09
CA GLU A 15 -13.78 -0.93 -2.92
C GLU A 15 -12.70 -0.76 -1.85
N LYS A 16 -12.83 -1.52 -0.76
CA LYS A 16 -11.98 -1.43 0.45
C LYS A 16 -10.57 -1.98 0.27
N HIS A 17 -10.34 -2.75 -0.79
CA HIS A 17 -9.04 -3.37 -1.06
C HIS A 17 -8.08 -2.47 -1.84
N VAL A 18 -8.56 -1.36 -2.41
CA VAL A 18 -7.70 -0.44 -3.16
C VAL A 18 -6.81 0.35 -2.19
N PRO A 19 -5.48 0.29 -2.31
CA PRO A 19 -4.61 1.11 -1.50
C PRO A 19 -4.79 2.60 -1.84
N VAL A 20 -4.83 3.46 -0.83
CA VAL A 20 -4.90 4.91 -0.99
C VAL A 20 -3.56 5.53 -0.67
N ILE A 21 -3.00 6.29 -1.61
CA ILE A 21 -1.71 6.98 -1.48
C ILE A 21 -1.96 8.45 -1.10
N GLU A 22 -1.42 8.86 0.04
CA GLU A 22 -1.47 10.23 0.55
C GLU A 22 -0.06 10.81 0.63
N CYS A 23 0.22 11.74 -0.28
CA CYS A 23 1.43 12.57 -0.30
C CYS A 23 1.13 13.89 -1.04
N PRO A 24 2.00 14.91 -0.92
CA PRO A 24 1.94 16.10 -1.79
C PRO A 24 1.96 15.74 -3.28
N ASP A 25 1.30 16.55 -4.11
CA ASP A 25 1.32 16.38 -5.58
C ASP A 25 2.64 16.88 -6.20
N ARG A 26 3.30 17.82 -5.52
CA ARG A 26 4.62 18.37 -5.86
C ARG A 26 5.56 18.19 -4.68
N VAL A 27 6.80 17.80 -4.94
CA VAL A 27 7.82 17.61 -3.93
C VAL A 27 9.09 18.36 -4.30
N GLU A 28 9.78 18.91 -3.31
CA GLU A 28 11.10 19.49 -3.52
C GLU A 28 12.11 18.40 -3.91
N PRO A 29 12.95 18.64 -4.93
CA PRO A 29 13.97 17.67 -5.32
C PRO A 29 14.93 17.41 -4.16
N ASP A 30 15.31 16.14 -4.01
CA ASP A 30 16.28 15.65 -3.01
C ASP A 30 15.90 15.85 -1.53
N LYS A 31 14.66 16.25 -1.24
CA LYS A 31 14.12 16.31 0.12
C LYS A 31 13.28 15.09 0.45
N TRP A 32 13.25 14.73 1.74
CA TRP A 32 12.40 13.66 2.25
C TRP A 32 10.94 14.11 2.21
N VAL A 33 10.11 13.35 1.50
CA VAL A 33 8.65 13.48 1.52
C VAL A 33 8.06 12.30 2.28
N GLN A 34 7.08 12.59 3.14
CA GLN A 34 6.31 11.57 3.83
C GLN A 34 5.16 11.08 2.93
N VAL A 35 5.03 9.77 2.82
CA VAL A 35 3.95 9.08 2.13
C VAL A 35 3.21 8.23 3.14
N LYS A 36 1.89 8.38 3.17
CA LYS A 36 0.99 7.48 3.90
C LYS A 36 0.25 6.61 2.89
N VAL A 37 0.21 5.31 3.16
CA VAL A 37 -0.59 4.35 2.38
C VAL A 37 -1.47 3.55 3.32
N SER A 38 -2.75 3.44 2.99
CA SER A 38 -3.74 2.72 3.79
C SER A 38 -4.76 2.02 2.89
N LEU A 39 -5.31 0.89 3.35
CA LEU A 39 -6.51 0.27 2.76
C LEU A 39 -7.74 0.57 3.62
N GLY A 40 -8.93 0.30 3.09
CA GLY A 40 -10.18 0.40 3.86
C GLY A 40 -10.57 1.82 4.29
N LYS A 41 -10.05 2.86 3.62
CA LYS A 41 -10.21 4.27 4.03
C LYS A 41 -11.67 4.77 4.03
N ALA A 42 -12.43 4.44 2.97
CA ALA A 42 -13.87 4.78 2.91
C ALA A 42 -14.74 3.69 3.54
N ILE A 43 -14.38 2.42 3.31
CA ILE A 43 -15.10 1.24 3.76
C ILE A 43 -14.10 0.36 4.50
N ALA A 44 -14.31 0.12 5.79
CA ALA A 44 -13.36 -0.64 6.59
C ALA A 44 -13.11 -2.06 6.03
N HIS A 45 -11.84 -2.44 5.94
CA HIS A 45 -11.43 -3.82 5.66
C HIS A 45 -11.34 -4.61 6.97
N PRO A 46 -11.80 -5.88 7.02
CA PRO A 46 -11.63 -6.73 8.19
C PRO A 46 -10.17 -6.92 8.63
N ASN A 47 -9.97 -7.22 9.90
CA ASN A 47 -8.67 -7.61 10.42
C ASN A 47 -8.85 -8.74 11.44
N THR A 48 -9.21 -9.92 10.92
CA THR A 48 -9.39 -11.14 11.72
C THR A 48 -8.29 -12.12 11.36
N THR A 49 -8.10 -13.16 12.16
CA THR A 49 -7.15 -14.25 11.87
C THR A 49 -7.42 -14.89 10.49
N GLU A 50 -8.68 -14.93 10.06
CA GLU A 50 -9.13 -15.54 8.80
C GLU A 50 -9.06 -14.59 7.61
N HIS A 51 -9.20 -13.27 7.81
CA HIS A 51 -9.33 -12.30 6.74
C HIS A 51 -8.68 -10.96 7.12
N HIS A 52 -7.56 -10.67 6.47
CA HIS A 52 -6.74 -9.49 6.75
C HIS A 52 -5.86 -9.11 5.56
N ILE A 53 -5.45 -7.84 5.56
CA ILE A 53 -4.40 -7.34 4.68
C ILE A 53 -3.06 -7.78 5.24
N ARG A 54 -2.25 -8.41 4.38
CA ARG A 54 -0.92 -8.93 4.73
C ARG A 54 0.16 -7.87 4.62
N TRP A 55 0.14 -7.10 3.54
CA TRP A 55 1.18 -6.12 3.28
C TRP A 55 0.74 -5.04 2.31
N ILE A 56 1.47 -3.93 2.35
CA ILE A 56 1.55 -2.89 1.32
C ILE A 56 3.02 -2.81 0.88
N ALA A 57 3.25 -2.73 -0.42
CA ALA A 57 4.55 -2.45 -1.02
C ALA A 57 4.45 -1.15 -1.81
N ALA A 58 5.50 -0.33 -1.75
CA ALA A 58 5.59 0.92 -2.46
C ALA A 58 6.71 0.88 -3.48
N TYR A 59 6.44 1.45 -4.66
CA TYR A 59 7.41 1.51 -5.75
C TYR A 59 7.42 2.89 -6.40
N PHE A 60 8.54 3.27 -7.00
CA PHE A 60 8.64 4.50 -7.77
C PHE A 60 9.15 4.24 -9.19
N SER A 61 8.47 4.80 -10.18
CA SER A 61 8.84 4.73 -11.59
C SER A 61 9.14 6.15 -12.10
N PRO A 62 10.42 6.57 -12.20
CA PRO A 62 10.79 7.85 -12.78
C PRO A 62 10.43 7.91 -14.28
N ASP A 63 10.02 9.08 -14.77
CA ASP A 63 9.57 9.25 -16.17
C ASP A 63 10.61 8.90 -17.23
N ASP A 64 11.87 9.24 -16.94
CA ASP A 64 13.00 8.98 -17.84
C ASP A 64 13.70 7.64 -17.53
N GLY A 65 13.11 6.84 -16.65
CA GLY A 65 13.64 5.57 -16.20
C GLY A 65 13.02 4.38 -16.93
N LYS A 66 13.85 3.38 -17.26
CA LYS A 66 13.36 2.08 -17.74
C LYS A 66 12.79 1.21 -16.61
N PHE A 67 13.23 1.45 -15.39
CA PHE A 67 13.03 0.53 -14.26
C PHE A 67 12.22 1.19 -13.15
N THR A 68 11.42 0.36 -12.48
CA THR A 68 10.72 0.67 -11.25
C THR A 68 11.58 0.29 -10.05
N TYR A 69 11.62 1.14 -9.03
CA TYR A 69 12.43 0.97 -7.83
C TYR A 69 11.55 0.58 -6.65
N ASP A 70 11.96 -0.44 -5.90
CA ASP A 70 11.32 -0.86 -4.65
C ASP A 70 11.67 0.12 -3.52
N LEU A 71 10.66 0.83 -3.01
CA LEU A 71 10.81 1.76 -1.90
C LEU A 71 10.68 1.06 -0.55
N GLY A 72 10.06 -0.12 -0.51
CA GLY A 72 9.84 -0.88 0.70
C GLY A 72 8.56 -1.71 0.66
N LYS A 73 8.58 -2.77 1.45
CA LYS A 73 7.43 -3.62 1.74
C LYS A 73 7.15 -3.60 3.24
N PHE A 74 5.90 -3.36 3.57
CA PHE A 74 5.42 -3.16 4.94
C PHE A 74 4.43 -4.26 5.26
N GLU A 75 4.81 -5.15 6.15
CA GLU A 75 4.00 -6.30 6.55
C GLU A 75 3.21 -6.01 7.82
N PHE A 76 1.95 -6.42 7.82
CA PHE A 76 1.05 -6.33 8.96
C PHE A 76 0.80 -7.76 9.41
N ASN A 77 1.43 -8.17 10.53
CA ASN A 77 1.62 -9.60 10.82
C ASN A 77 0.88 -10.10 12.08
N ALA A 78 0.17 -9.22 12.79
CA ALA A 78 -0.67 -9.62 13.93
C ALA A 78 -2.14 -9.38 13.60
N HIS A 79 -2.95 -10.43 13.70
CA HIS A 79 -4.39 -10.42 13.39
C HIS A 79 -5.19 -11.19 14.45
N GLY A 80 -4.79 -11.04 15.73
CA GLY A 80 -5.50 -11.63 16.86
C GLY A 80 -5.25 -13.11 17.08
N GLU A 81 -4.18 -13.69 16.54
CA GLU A 81 -3.82 -15.08 16.79
C GLU A 81 -3.38 -15.31 18.25
N ALA A 82 -3.84 -16.40 18.87
CA ALA A 82 -3.38 -16.84 20.19
C ALA A 82 -3.59 -18.35 20.40
N VAL A 83 -2.92 -18.91 21.41
CA VAL A 83 -3.14 -20.31 21.86
C VAL A 83 -4.60 -20.54 22.31
N ALA A 84 -5.26 -19.51 22.84
CA ALA A 84 -6.66 -19.58 23.24
C ALA A 84 -7.65 -19.73 22.06
N GLY A 85 -7.20 -19.44 20.83
CA GLY A 85 -7.99 -19.54 19.61
C GLY A 85 -7.78 -18.33 18.67
N PRO A 86 -8.33 -18.39 17.45
CA PRO A 86 -8.30 -17.27 16.52
C PRO A 86 -9.09 -16.08 17.08
N ASN A 87 -8.63 -14.87 16.77
CA ASN A 87 -9.21 -13.60 17.22
C ASN A 87 -9.23 -13.37 18.75
N GLN A 88 -8.55 -14.21 19.53
CA GLN A 88 -8.44 -14.09 20.99
C GLN A 88 -7.08 -13.52 21.45
N GLY A 89 -6.20 -13.22 20.51
CA GLY A 89 -4.91 -12.59 20.76
C GLY A 89 -5.03 -11.10 21.07
N PRO A 90 -4.10 -10.55 21.87
CA PRO A 90 -4.20 -9.17 22.35
C PRO A 90 -3.68 -8.13 21.33
N VAL A 91 -3.14 -8.55 20.18
CA VAL A 91 -2.44 -7.66 19.25
C VAL A 91 -3.03 -7.78 17.84
N TYR A 92 -3.27 -6.61 17.25
CA TYR A 92 -3.65 -6.45 15.85
C TYR A 92 -2.79 -5.34 15.23
N THR A 93 -2.27 -5.55 14.02
CA THR A 93 -1.58 -4.52 13.25
C THR A 93 -2.56 -3.93 12.24
N HIS A 94 -2.75 -2.61 12.27
CA HIS A 94 -3.58 -1.92 11.29
C HIS A 94 -2.90 -1.89 9.91
N HIS A 95 -3.68 -1.96 8.83
CA HIS A 95 -3.18 -1.95 7.45
C HIS A 95 -2.93 -0.54 6.91
N GLU A 96 -2.14 0.22 7.67
CA GLU A 96 -1.70 1.56 7.36
C GLU A 96 -0.20 1.67 7.62
N VAL A 97 0.51 2.36 6.72
CA VAL A 97 1.93 2.62 6.88
C VAL A 97 2.28 4.02 6.42
N THR A 98 3.21 4.64 7.16
CA THR A 98 3.85 5.89 6.76
C THR A 98 5.34 5.65 6.57
N PHE A 99 5.87 6.06 5.43
CA PHE A 99 7.30 5.98 5.13
C PHE A 99 7.76 7.28 4.49
N SER A 100 9.07 7.48 4.41
CA SER A 100 9.66 8.62 3.74
C SER A 100 10.52 8.15 2.57
N PHE A 101 10.41 8.85 1.45
CA PHE A 101 11.31 8.67 0.32
C PHE A 101 11.75 10.04 -0.20
N LYS A 102 12.75 10.07 -1.08
CA LYS A 102 13.18 11.28 -1.78
C LYS A 102 13.45 10.95 -3.24
N THR A 103 13.27 11.94 -4.10
CA THR A 103 13.54 11.81 -5.54
C THR A 103 14.07 13.13 -6.08
N SER A 104 14.90 13.05 -7.11
CA SER A 104 15.35 14.20 -7.90
C SER A 104 14.62 14.28 -9.25
N LYS A 105 13.59 13.45 -9.46
CA LYS A 105 12.87 13.29 -10.73
C LYS A 105 11.35 13.15 -10.51
N PRO A 106 10.52 13.69 -11.43
CA PRO A 106 9.10 13.37 -11.44
C PRO A 106 8.88 11.91 -11.84
N GLY A 107 7.71 11.38 -11.49
CA GLY A 107 7.38 9.99 -11.80
C GLY A 107 6.06 9.54 -11.20
N ILE A 108 5.88 8.22 -11.19
CA ILE A 108 4.70 7.56 -10.64
C ILE A 108 5.07 6.82 -9.37
N LEU A 109 4.37 7.13 -8.28
CA LEU A 109 4.39 6.39 -7.04
C LEU A 109 3.31 5.31 -7.10
N HIS A 110 3.70 4.05 -7.02
CA HIS A 110 2.80 2.90 -7.02
C HIS A 110 2.67 2.34 -5.61
N ALA A 111 1.47 1.88 -5.27
CA ALA A 111 1.22 1.05 -4.12
C ALA A 111 0.59 -0.26 -4.57
N LEU A 112 1.15 -1.39 -4.13
CA LEU A 112 0.61 -2.72 -4.31
C LEU A 112 0.25 -3.28 -2.94
N ALA A 113 -0.90 -3.92 -2.81
CA ALA A 113 -1.37 -4.48 -1.56
C ALA A 113 -1.87 -5.92 -1.77
N TYR A 114 -1.83 -6.70 -0.70
CA TYR A 114 -2.30 -8.09 -0.71
C TYR A 114 -3.25 -8.38 0.44
N CYS A 115 -4.46 -8.79 0.10
CA CYS A 115 -5.40 -9.43 1.03
C CYS A 115 -5.21 -10.94 0.99
N ASN A 116 -5.15 -11.59 2.15
CA ASN A 116 -4.87 -13.02 2.26
C ASN A 116 -5.84 -13.90 1.43
N ILE A 117 -7.09 -13.46 1.25
CA ILE A 117 -8.12 -14.19 0.49
C ILE A 117 -8.64 -13.44 -0.76
N HIS A 118 -8.41 -12.12 -0.88
CA HIS A 118 -8.88 -11.31 -2.02
C HIS A 118 -7.78 -10.86 -2.98
N GLY A 119 -6.57 -11.42 -2.87
CA GLY A 119 -5.53 -11.26 -3.88
C GLY A 119 -4.88 -9.86 -3.89
N LEU A 120 -4.33 -9.50 -5.05
CA LEU A 120 -3.51 -8.30 -5.26
C LEU A 120 -4.33 -7.12 -5.75
N TRP A 121 -4.00 -5.94 -5.23
CA TRP A 121 -4.65 -4.67 -5.53
C TRP A 121 -3.63 -3.57 -5.68
N GLU A 122 -3.79 -2.69 -6.66
CA GLU A 122 -2.86 -1.58 -6.88
C GLU A 122 -3.55 -0.22 -6.98
N ALA A 123 -2.75 0.81 -6.72
CA ALA A 123 -3.07 2.19 -7.01
C ALA A 123 -1.79 2.93 -7.38
N GLN A 124 -1.95 4.05 -8.07
CA GLN A 124 -0.82 4.90 -8.43
C GLN A 124 -1.16 6.37 -8.22
N LYS A 125 -0.13 7.16 -7.93
CA LYS A 125 -0.21 8.61 -7.79
C LYS A 125 0.96 9.26 -8.53
N ARG A 126 0.64 10.28 -9.33
CA ARG A 126 1.64 11.14 -9.97
C ARG A 126 2.36 12.00 -8.93
N VAL A 127 3.68 12.09 -9.04
CA VAL A 127 4.51 13.01 -8.24
C VAL A 127 5.27 13.92 -9.20
N GLU A 128 5.02 15.21 -9.09
CA GLU A 128 5.76 16.24 -9.82
C GLU A 128 6.87 16.84 -8.94
N LEU A 129 7.83 17.51 -9.56
CA LEU A 129 8.76 18.38 -8.83
C LEU A 129 8.18 19.79 -8.69
N GLU A 130 8.59 20.48 -7.62
CA GLU A 130 8.42 21.93 -7.50
C GLU A 130 9.18 22.71 -8.57
#